data_AF-A0A7C0UNT5-F1
#
_entry.id   AF-A0A7C0UNT5-F1
#
_cell.length_a   1.000
_cell.length_b   1.000
_cell.length_c   1.000
_cell.angle_alpha   90.00
_cell.angle_beta   90.00
_cell.angle_gamma   90.00
#
_symmetry.space_group_name_H-M   'P 1'
#
loop_
_entity.id
_entity.type
_entity.pdbx_description
1 polymer ?
#
loop_
_entity_poly.entity_id
_entity_poly.type
_entity_poly.pdbx_seq_one_letter_code
_entity_poly.pdbx_strand_id
1 'polypeptide(L)' 'IVQYEGEKLPMCGPVKAVKAHTDKYIVIRPGRMRKSEFAKRLTKILERWRYKVDLDELMQILPPGNSEIVEVIE' A
#
# COMPACT_ATOMS: atom_id res chain seq x y z
N ILE A 1 3.66 0.90 -6.20
CA ILE A 1 3.21 0.06 -7.34
C ILE A 1 4.45 -0.26 -8.15
N VAL A 2 4.62 -1.52 -8.56
CA VAL A 2 5.70 -1.93 -9.47
C VAL A 2 5.11 -2.46 -10.77
N GLN A 3 5.87 -2.32 -11.85
CA GLN A 3 5.54 -2.94 -13.12
C GLN A 3 6.28 -4.28 -13.20
N TYR A 4 5.54 -5.38 -13.32
CA TYR A 4 6.08 -6.73 -13.42
C TYR A 4 5.30 -7.48 -14.50
N GLU A 5 6.00 -8.04 -15.49
CA GLU A 5 5.40 -8.78 -16.61
C GLU A 5 4.27 -8.04 -17.37
N GLY A 6 4.35 -6.71 -17.43
CA GLY A 6 3.33 -5.86 -18.08
C GLY A 6 2.16 -5.47 -17.18
N GLU A 7 2.07 -6.04 -15.98
CA GLU A 7 1.06 -5.73 -14.98
C GLU A 7 1.56 -4.74 -13.94
N LYS A 8 0.63 -4.01 -13.32
CA LYS A 8 0.93 -3.03 -12.26
C LYS A 8 0.47 -3.61 -10.93
N LEU A 9 1.41 -4.02 -10.10
CA LEU A 9 1.13 -4.72 -8.86
C LEU A 9 1.40 -3.83 -7.64
N PRO A 10 0.54 -3.91 -6.59
CA PRO A 10 0.85 -3.32 -5.31
C PRO A 10 1.96 -4.14 -4.62
N MET A 11 2.87 -3.45 -3.94
CA MET A 11 3.95 -4.10 -3.20
C MET A 11 4.19 -3.40 -1.86
N CYS A 12 4.74 -4.15 -0.91
CA CYS A 12 5.27 -3.64 0.34
C CYS A 12 6.78 -3.92 0.42
N GLY A 13 7.51 -3.05 1.11
CA GLY A 13 8.94 -3.22 1.29
C GLY A 13 9.50 -2.30 2.37
N PRO A 14 10.79 -2.44 2.73
CA PRO A 14 11.43 -1.57 3.70
C PRO A 14 11.39 -0.10 3.29
N VAL A 15 11.14 0.79 4.24
CA VAL A 15 10.99 2.23 4.01
C VAL A 15 12.17 2.82 3.23
N LYS A 16 13.41 2.44 3.58
CA LYS A 16 14.61 2.95 2.89
C LYS A 16 14.63 2.61 1.40
N ALA A 17 14.22 1.39 1.03
CA ALA A 17 14.22 0.93 -0.35
C ALA A 17 13.12 1.64 -1.16
N VAL A 18 11.90 1.72 -0.60
CA VAL A 18 10.77 2.38 -1.27
C VAL A 18 11.05 3.87 -1.47
N LYS A 19 11.58 4.56 -0.45
CA LYS A 19 11.94 5.99 -0.52
C LYS A 19 12.99 6.29 -1.60
N ALA A 20 13.96 5.40 -1.81
CA ALA A 20 15.04 5.63 -2.76
C ALA A 20 14.62 5.44 -4.24
N HIS A 21 13.52 4.72 -4.50
CA HIS A 21 13.14 4.29 -5.85
C HIS A 21 11.71 4.67 -6.22
N THR A 22 11.01 5.47 -5.41
CA THR A 22 9.63 5.89 -5.68
C THR A 22 9.37 7.31 -5.18
N ASP A 23 8.60 8.07 -5.95
CA ASP A 23 8.16 9.41 -5.54
C ASP A 23 6.89 9.38 -4.68
N LYS A 24 6.08 8.33 -4.82
CA LYS A 24 4.79 8.16 -4.13
C LYS A 24 4.77 6.88 -3.32
N TYR A 25 4.56 7.00 -2.02
CA TYR A 25 4.54 5.85 -1.12
C TYR A 25 3.72 6.11 0.14
N ILE A 26 3.33 5.02 0.80
CA ILE A 26 2.56 5.03 2.05
C ILE A 26 3.38 4.31 3.10
N VAL A 27 3.65 4.97 4.22
CA VAL A 27 4.31 4.35 5.37
C VAL A 27 3.26 3.82 6.33
N ILE A 28 3.33 2.52 6.63
CA ILE A 28 2.39 1.83 7.50
C ILE A 28 3.11 1.23 8.70
N ARG A 29 2.41 1.08 9.82
CA ARG A 29 2.90 0.40 11.03
C ARG A 29 1.79 -0.43 11.69
N PRO A 30 2.12 -1.36 12.59
CA PRO A 30 1.13 -1.97 13.47
C PRO A 30 0.32 -0.91 14.23
N GLY A 31 -1.00 -1.06 14.25
CA GLY A 31 -1.92 -0.04 14.76
C GLY A 31 -3.23 -0.61 15.26
N ARG A 32 -4.30 0.18 15.20
CA ARG A 32 -5.63 -0.22 15.71
C ARG A 32 -6.65 -0.58 14.62
N MET A 33 -6.41 -0.18 13.37
CA MET A 33 -7.38 -0.41 12.30
C MET A 33 -7.33 -1.84 11.80
N ARG A 34 -8.50 -2.46 11.64
CA ARG A 34 -8.61 -3.82 11.11
C ARG A 34 -8.09 -3.88 9.68
N LYS A 35 -7.45 -4.99 9.32
CA LYS A 35 -6.81 -5.20 8.01
C LYS A 35 -7.76 -4.94 6.82
N SER A 36 -9.01 -5.41 6.90
CA SER A 36 -10.00 -5.22 5.82
C SER A 36 -10.44 -3.76 5.64
N GLU A 37 -10.60 -3.02 6.73
CA GLU A 37 -10.90 -1.58 6.69
C GLU A 37 -9.70 -0.78 6.18
N PHE A 38 -8.51 -1.16 6.64
CA PHE A 38 -7.25 -0.56 6.22
C PHE A 38 -7.01 -0.73 4.71
N ALA A 39 -7.23 -1.94 4.19
CA ALA A 39 -7.12 -2.23 2.76
C ALA A 39 -8.06 -1.34 1.93
N LYS A 40 -9.33 -1.20 2.32
CA LYS A 40 -10.29 -0.30 1.65
C LYS A 40 -9.82 1.15 1.64
N ARG A 41 -9.19 1.61 2.72
CA ARG A 41 -8.63 2.96 2.81
C ARG A 41 -7.45 3.14 1.85
N LEU A 42 -6.56 2.15 1.77
CA LEU A 42 -5.43 2.17 0.83
C LEU A 42 -5.89 2.16 -0.63
N THR A 43 -6.91 1.35 -0.97
CA THR A 43 -7.50 1.32 -2.32
C THR A 43 -7.92 2.73 -2.74
N LYS A 44 -8.64 3.47 -1.88
CA LYS A 44 -9.05 4.85 -2.19
C LYS A 44 -7.87 5.78 -2.42
N ILE A 45 -6.78 5.66 -1.66
CA ILE A 45 -5.58 6.49 -1.85
C ILE A 45 -4.92 6.16 -3.19
N LEU A 46 -4.76 4.87 -3.49
CA LEU A 46 -4.14 4.40 -4.73
C LEU A 46 -5.00 4.75 -5.97
N GLU A 47 -6.33 4.69 -5.85
CA GLU A 47 -7.27 5.14 -6.89
C GLU A 47 -7.13 6.64 -7.18
N ARG A 48 -6.95 7.50 -6.16
CA ARG A 48 -6.65 8.93 -6.36
C ARG A 48 -5.35 9.14 -7.13
N TRP A 49 -4.38 8.25 -6.94
CA TRP A 49 -3.13 8.23 -7.71
C TRP A 49 -3.28 7.57 -9.10
N ARG A 50 -4.51 7.26 -9.52
CA ARG A 50 -4.86 6.59 -10.78
C ARG A 50 -4.33 5.16 -10.89
N TYR A 51 -4.11 4.50 -9.76
CA TYR A 51 -3.83 3.06 -9.71
C TYR A 51 -5.09 2.30 -9.34
N LYS A 52 -5.52 1.40 -10.22
CA LYS A 52 -6.55 0.41 -9.91
C LYS A 52 -5.87 -0.79 -9.28
N VAL A 53 -6.28 -1.14 -8.07
CA VAL A 53 -5.72 -2.24 -7.28
C VAL A 53 -6.85 -3.06 -6.71
N ASP A 54 -6.68 -4.38 -6.76
CA ASP A 54 -7.64 -5.30 -6.18
C ASP A 54 -7.53 -5.32 -4.65
N LEU A 55 -8.67 -5.47 -3.96
CA LEU A 55 -8.72 -5.44 -2.51
C LEU A 55 -8.08 -6.69 -1.90
N ASP A 56 -8.26 -7.85 -2.53
CA ASP A 56 -7.74 -9.12 -2.05
C ASP A 56 -6.21 -9.17 -2.23
N GLU A 57 -5.68 -8.66 -3.36
CA GLU A 57 -4.23 -8.47 -3.54
C GLU A 57 -3.63 -7.58 -2.44
N LEU A 58 -4.28 -6.45 -2.14
CA LEU A 58 -3.88 -5.57 -1.03
C LEU A 58 -3.90 -6.31 0.31
N MET A 59 -4.93 -7.11 0.57
CA MET A 59 -5.00 -7.90 1.79
C MET A 59 -3.90 -8.98 1.85
N GLN A 60 -3.42 -9.52 0.74
CA GLN A 60 -2.33 -10.50 0.74
C GLN A 60 -0.97 -9.87 1.06
N ILE A 61 -0.68 -8.69 0.52
CA ILE A 61 0.62 -8.03 0.74
C ILE A 61 0.73 -7.29 2.07
N LEU A 62 -0.41 -6.93 2.68
CA LEU A 62 -0.43 -6.18 3.93
C LEU A 62 0.09 -7.05 5.09
N PRO A 63 0.87 -6.46 6.01
CA PRO A 63 1.28 -7.13 7.24
C PRO A 63 0.09 -7.74 7.99
N PRO A 64 0.29 -8.85 8.73
CA PRO A 64 -0.76 -9.43 9.54
C PRO A 64 -1.16 -8.49 10.69
N GLY A 65 -2.40 -8.64 11.15
CA GLY A 65 -2.93 -7.87 12.28
C GLY A 65 -3.47 -6.50 11.89
N ASN A 66 -3.55 -5.62 12.89
CA ASN A 66 -4.08 -4.27 12.73
C ASN A 66 -2.99 -3.30 12.29
N SER A 67 -3.36 -2.30 11.48
CA SER A 67 -2.42 -1.36 10.87
C SER A 67 -2.85 0.09 11.07
N GLU A 68 -1.93 1.01 10.82
CA GLU A 68 -2.16 2.46 10.80
C GLU A 68 -1.25 3.11 9.74
N ILE A 69 -1.75 4.19 9.11
CA ILE A 69 -0.96 5.01 8.20
C ILE A 69 -0.18 6.03 9.04
N VAL A 70 1.14 6.05 8.88
CA VAL A 70 2.02 7.04 9.51
C VAL A 70 2.19 8.25 8.61
N GLU A 71 2.39 8.02 7.31
CA GLU A 71 2.73 9.06 6.35
C GLU A 71 2.21 8.67 4.96
N VAL A 72 1.74 9.67 4.20
CA VAL A 72 1.36 9.52 2.80
C VAL A 72 2.15 10.56 2.00
N ILE A 73 2.98 10.10 1.07
CA ILE A 73 3.73 10.95 0.14
C ILE A 73 3.09 10.80 -1.25
N GLU A 74 2.58 11.91 -1.79
CA GLU A 74 1.81 11.97 -3.05
C GLU A 74 2.54 12.72 -4.17
#